data_AF-A0ABF7Q2C8-F1
#
_entry.id   AF-A0ABF7Q2C8-F1
#
_cell.length_a   1.000
_cell.length_b   1.000
_cell.length_c   1.000
_cell.angle_alpha   90.00
_cell.angle_beta   90.00
_cell.angle_gamma   90.00
#
_symmetry.space_group_name_H-M   'P 1'
#
loop_
_entity.id
_entity.type
_entity.pdbx_description
1 polymer ?
#
loop_
_entity_poly.entity_id
_entity_poly.type
_entity_poly.pdbx_seq_one_letter_code
_entity_poly.pdbx_strand_id
1 'polypeptide(L)' 'MTRTLNSGEDSVSVGIEDVTPNEWTAKVYRPDIIDKADTIYKKPGYDPQ' A
#
# COMPACT_ATOMS: atom_id res chain seq x y z
N MET A 1 -0.98 14.26 -0.56
CA MET A 1 -1.62 14.00 -1.87
C MET A 1 -1.95 15.28 -2.60
N THR A 2 -2.60 16.24 -1.94
CA THR A 2 -2.97 17.55 -2.52
C THR A 2 -1.84 18.28 -3.23
N ARG A 3 -0.61 18.30 -2.68
CA ARG A 3 0.55 18.94 -3.34
C ARG A 3 1.17 18.13 -4.47
N THR A 4 1.28 16.80 -4.33
CA THR A 4 1.96 15.95 -5.32
C THR A 4 1.08 15.64 -6.52
N LEU A 5 -0.22 15.46 -6.29
CA LEU A 5 -1.22 15.12 -7.30
C LEU A 5 -2.11 16.32 -7.68
N ASN A 6 -1.82 17.50 -7.13
CA ASN A 6 -2.60 18.74 -7.31
C ASN A 6 -4.12 18.54 -7.07
N SER A 7 -4.48 17.79 -6.02
CA SER A 7 -5.87 17.46 -5.68
C SER A 7 -6.42 18.33 -4.55
N GLY A 8 -7.73 18.58 -4.53
CA GLY A 8 -8.42 19.24 -3.41
C GLY A 8 -8.55 18.33 -2.18
N GLU A 9 -8.71 18.91 -0.98
CA GLU A 9 -8.88 18.13 0.26
C GLU A 9 -10.20 17.35 0.26
N ASP A 10 -11.26 17.94 -0.29
CA ASP A 10 -12.58 17.34 -0.51
C ASP A 10 -12.55 16.09 -1.41
N SER A 11 -11.49 15.94 -2.22
CA SER A 11 -11.33 14.87 -3.19
C SER A 11 -10.49 13.70 -2.65
N VAL A 12 -10.05 13.74 -1.38
CA VAL A 12 -9.18 12.72 -0.78
C VAL A 12 -9.82 12.17 0.49
N SER A 13 -9.88 10.84 0.60
CA SER A 13 -10.28 10.13 1.82
C SER A 13 -9.19 9.14 2.22
N VAL A 14 -9.01 8.91 3.53
CA VAL A 14 -7.96 8.04 4.09
C VAL A 14 -8.59 7.06 5.07
N GLY A 15 -8.33 5.76 4.87
CA GLY A 15 -8.58 4.70 5.83
C GLY A 15 -7.25 4.12 6.34
N ILE A 16 -7.22 3.71 7.61
CA ILE A 16 -6.06 3.06 8.23
C ILE A 16 -6.56 1.78 8.89
N GLU A 17 -5.89 0.67 8.62
CA GLU A 17 -6.23 -0.65 9.14
C GLU A 17 -5.00 -1.29 9.77
N ASP A 18 -5.14 -1.78 11.00
CA ASP A 18 -4.09 -2.52 11.69
C ASP A 18 -4.05 -3.97 11.23
N VAL A 19 -2.86 -4.44 10.82
CA VAL A 19 -2.60 -5.83 10.43
C VAL A 19 -1.50 -6.39 11.31
N THR A 20 -1.77 -7.54 11.94
CA THR A 20 -0.78 -8.18 12.78
C THR A 20 0.38 -8.73 11.94
N PRO A 21 1.62 -8.81 12.48
CA PRO A 21 2.76 -9.31 11.73
C PRO A 21 2.56 -10.71 11.13
N ASN A 22 1.87 -11.59 11.86
CA ASN A 22 1.59 -12.96 11.41
C ASN A 22 0.62 -13.02 10.21
N GLU A 23 -0.23 -12.00 10.05
CA GLU A 23 -1.17 -11.92 8.94
C GLU A 23 -0.65 -11.09 7.76
N TRP A 24 0.46 -10.36 7.94
CA TRP A 24 1.01 -9.43 6.96
C TRP A 24 1.19 -10.06 5.57
N THR A 25 1.83 -11.24 5.51
CA THR A 25 2.14 -11.89 4.23
C THR A 25 0.87 -12.27 3.47
N ALA A 26 -0.14 -12.77 4.19
CA ALA A 26 -1.39 -13.24 3.60
C ALA A 26 -2.35 -12.08 3.26
N LYS A 27 -2.44 -11.06 4.11
CA LYS A 27 -3.39 -9.96 3.96
C LYS A 27 -2.87 -8.80 3.11
N VAL A 28 -1.55 -8.58 3.05
CA VAL A 28 -0.97 -7.40 2.38
C VAL A 28 0.12 -7.77 1.38
N TYR A 29 1.17 -8.46 1.82
CA TYR A 29 2.36 -8.62 0.97
C TYR A 29 2.06 -9.35 -0.35
N ARG A 30 1.33 -10.47 -0.31
CA ARG A 30 0.94 -11.17 -1.54
C ARG A 30 -0.06 -10.38 -2.39
N PRO A 31 -1.28 -10.06 -1.91
CA PRO A 31 -2.32 -9.48 -2.76
C PRO A 31 -2.08 -8.02 -3.17
N ASP A 32 -1.40 -7.23 -2.33
CA ASP A 32 -1.23 -5.80 -2.58
C ASP A 32 0.17 -5.42 -3.06
N ILE A 33 1.17 -6.27 -2.86
CA ILE A 33 2.55 -5.99 -3.27
C ILE A 33 3.00 -6.87 -4.42
N ILE A 34 2.98 -8.20 -4.25
CA ILE A 34 3.45 -9.13 -5.29
C ILE A 34 2.50 -9.16 -6.48
N ASP A 35 1.20 -9.34 -6.25
CA ASP A 35 0.21 -9.44 -7.33
C ASP A 35 0.02 -8.12 -8.10
N LYS A 36 0.49 -7.01 -7.54
CA LYS A 36 0.40 -5.66 -8.12
C LYS A 36 1.76 -5.07 -8.48
N ALA A 37 2.82 -5.89 -8.56
CA ALA A 37 4.21 -5.45 -8.69
C ALA A 37 4.45 -4.48 -9.88
N ASP A 38 3.71 -4.62 -10.98
CA ASP A 38 3.81 -3.75 -12.17
C ASP A 38 3.24 -2.35 -11.95
N THR A 39 2.36 -2.17 -10.96
CA THR A 39 1.70 -0.89 -10.66
C THR A 39 2.34 -0.14 -9.49
N ILE A 40 3.24 -0.79 -8.75
CA ILE A 40 3.89 -0.21 -7.59
C ILE A 40 5.03 0.72 -8.02
N TYR A 41 4.85 2.01 -7.73
CA TYR A 41 5.88 3.02 -7.97
C TYR A 41 7.11 2.84 -7.05
N LYS A 42 6.91 2.46 -5.78
CA LYS A 42 7.98 2.22 -4.81
C LYS A 42 8.00 0.76 -4.36
N LYS A 43 8.89 -0.02 -4.97
CA LYS A 43 9.02 -1.47 -4.71
C LYS A 43 9.53 -1.75 -3.28
N PRO A 44 9.11 -2.85 -2.65
CA PRO A 44 9.65 -3.27 -1.36
C PRO A 44 11.14 -3.61 -1.51
N GLY A 45 11.92 -3.27 -0.48
CA GLY A 45 13.34 -3.68 -0.36
C GLY A 45 13.53 -4.94 0.48
N TYR A 46 12.45 -5.67 0.75
CA TYR A 46 12.44 -6.84 1.63
C TYR A 46 11.52 -7.94 1.06
N ASP A 47 11.83 -9.17 1.45
CA ASP A 47 11.04 -10.37 1.21
C ASP A 47 10.71 -10.97 2.57
N PRO A 48 9.44 -10.91 3.03
CA PRO A 48 9.04 -11.52 4.28
C PRO A 48 8.98 -13.04 4.08
N GLN A 49 9.83 -13.76 4.82
CA GLN A 49 9.82 -15.23 4.86
C GLN A 49 8.55 -15.78 5.52
#